data_AF-A0A4P7UB63-F1
#
_entry.id   AF-A0A4P7UB63-F1
#
_cell.length_a   1.000
_cell.length_b   1.000
_cell.length_c   1.000
_cell.angle_alpha   90.00
_cell.angle_beta   90.00
_cell.angle_gamma   90.00
#
_symmetry.space_group_name_H-M   'P 1'
#
loop_
_entity.id
_entity.type
_entity.pdbx_description
1 polymer ?
#
loop_
_entity_poly.entity_id
_entity_poly.type
_entity_poly.pdbx_seq_one_letter_code
_entity_poly.pdbx_strand_id
1 'polypeptide(L)'
;MVDHETSGAPAPEAVPVVPAAPSVAPARRGADVARGEVSDFAHEFRHALAARRSSLRGLSLSLQHRDLHVSTPRLAAWRSGTIVPAGPEDLRAARALEDVLELPAGHLTRWIDPTGTPQRSARHTGALAAAPATPLAGELAMLSSSEQRARTALGFERSGLLTERAVEVELVIDEHGTERHITQCTEWVAQEDGVDTFPSVLAVPTPVRGRSRIEPLGGCRLGPSYVDLAEGVFATALVLPAPLMAGETATTVHRTHLPEDITPDVVYEHRVLHRVERVEVRVRFEPTCAPTSWRGHSRTEEQERGSDVVPVDGVARVARDDFGPGTVGLRWSW
;
A
#
# COMPACT_ATOMS: atom_id res chain seq x y z
N MET A 1 82.14 -35.51 14.25
CA MET A 1 83.18 -34.58 14.72
C MET A 1 82.59 -33.19 14.57
N VAL A 2 82.14 -32.50 15.61
CA VAL A 2 82.53 -32.50 17.02
C VAL A 2 81.28 -32.26 17.89
N ASP A 3 81.24 -32.90 19.06
CA ASP A 3 80.24 -32.81 20.13
C ASP A 3 80.29 -31.46 20.89
N HIS A 4 79.17 -31.09 21.53
CA HIS A 4 79.19 -30.67 22.95
C HIS A 4 77.80 -30.70 23.62
N GLU A 5 77.71 -31.61 24.60
CA GLU A 5 77.09 -31.55 25.94
C GLU A 5 75.86 -30.69 26.28
N THR A 6 74.79 -31.42 26.59
CA THR A 6 74.02 -31.51 27.87
C THR A 6 74.25 -30.49 29.01
N SER A 7 73.14 -29.90 29.49
CA SER A 7 72.82 -29.52 30.90
C SER A 7 71.37 -28.99 30.91
N GLY A 8 70.41 -29.30 31.78
CA GLY A 8 70.34 -29.99 33.07
C GLY A 8 69.30 -29.28 33.97
N ALA A 9 68.15 -29.93 34.23
CA ALA A 9 67.15 -29.72 35.32
C ALA A 9 66.13 -28.54 35.27
N PRO A 10 65.01 -28.58 36.05
CA PRO A 10 64.15 -29.70 36.47
C PRO A 10 62.63 -29.44 36.19
N ALA A 11 61.80 -30.49 36.34
CA ALA A 11 60.35 -30.47 36.19
C ALA A 11 59.62 -29.79 37.38
N PRO A 12 58.51 -29.07 37.15
CA PRO A 12 57.58 -28.71 38.21
C PRO A 12 56.37 -29.66 38.30
N GLU A 13 55.95 -29.84 39.55
CA GLU A 13 54.91 -30.71 40.08
C GLU A 13 53.53 -30.63 39.41
N ALA A 14 52.87 -31.79 39.39
CA ALA A 14 51.50 -31.97 38.98
C ALA A 14 50.51 -31.40 40.01
N VAL A 15 49.60 -30.55 39.54
CA VAL A 15 48.39 -30.12 40.27
C VAL A 15 47.26 -31.13 39.98
N PRO A 16 46.55 -31.67 40.98
CA PRO A 16 45.49 -32.64 40.74
C PRO A 16 44.23 -31.97 40.18
N VAL A 17 43.80 -32.43 39.00
CA VAL A 17 42.51 -32.08 38.38
C VAL A 17 41.41 -32.94 39.00
N VAL A 18 40.41 -32.28 39.58
CA VAL A 18 39.19 -32.88 40.13
C VAL A 18 38.34 -33.49 38.98
N PRO A 19 37.84 -34.74 39.10
CA PRO A 19 37.07 -35.35 38.02
C PRO A 19 35.68 -34.72 37.88
N ALA A 20 35.31 -34.38 36.64
CA ALA A 20 33.99 -33.94 36.26
C ALA A 20 32.96 -35.09 36.39
N ALA A 21 31.79 -34.79 36.95
CA ALA A 21 30.66 -35.70 37.01
C ALA A 21 30.10 -36.00 35.60
N PRO A 22 29.57 -37.22 35.35
CA PRO A 22 29.05 -37.60 34.05
C PRO A 22 27.70 -36.91 33.79
N SER A 23 27.63 -36.11 32.72
CA SER A 23 26.35 -35.63 32.18
C SER A 23 25.65 -36.80 31.48
N VAL A 24 24.64 -37.35 32.15
CA VAL A 24 23.71 -38.32 31.60
C VAL A 24 22.91 -37.63 30.50
N ALA A 25 23.10 -38.06 29.25
CA ALA A 25 22.19 -37.76 28.16
C ALA A 25 20.96 -38.67 28.24
N PRO A 26 19.72 -38.13 28.24
CA PRO A 26 18.55 -38.89 27.82
C PRO A 26 18.17 -38.51 26.39
N ALA A 27 18.23 -39.54 25.53
CA ALA A 27 17.44 -39.77 24.32
C ALA A 27 16.62 -38.59 23.76
N ARG A 28 17.07 -38.05 22.61
CA ARG A 28 16.18 -37.31 21.69
C ARG A 28 15.25 -38.32 21.00
N ARG A 29 14.13 -38.64 21.66
CA ARG A 29 12.91 -39.11 20.98
C ARG A 29 12.14 -37.89 20.50
N GLY A 30 11.57 -38.01 19.30
CA GLY A 30 11.04 -36.92 18.51
C GLY A 30 9.91 -36.12 19.15
N ALA A 31 9.82 -34.87 18.70
CA ALA A 31 8.61 -34.07 18.71
C ALA A 31 8.65 -33.19 17.46
N ASP A 32 8.27 -33.81 16.34
CA ASP A 32 7.51 -33.12 15.31
C ASP A 32 6.16 -32.75 15.94
N VAL A 33 5.92 -31.46 16.16
CA VAL A 33 4.57 -30.88 16.23
C VAL A 33 4.64 -29.51 15.57
N ALA A 34 4.23 -29.51 14.30
CA ALA A 34 3.58 -28.43 13.59
C ALA A 34 3.16 -27.25 14.48
N ARG A 35 3.75 -26.07 14.24
CA ARG A 35 3.03 -24.82 14.44
C ARG A 35 1.84 -24.89 13.50
N GLY A 36 0.68 -25.32 14.01
CA GLY A 36 -0.55 -25.38 13.25
C GLY A 36 -0.85 -24.00 12.69
N GLU A 37 -0.60 -23.81 11.40
CA GLU A 37 -1.29 -22.79 10.64
C GLU A 37 -2.78 -23.09 10.85
N VAL A 38 -3.49 -22.15 11.47
CA VAL A 38 -4.94 -22.26 11.62
C VAL A 38 -5.48 -22.26 10.20
N SER A 39 -5.83 -23.44 9.68
CA SER A 39 -6.47 -23.58 8.37
C SER A 39 -7.77 -22.76 8.42
N ASP A 40 -7.86 -21.80 7.49
CA ASP A 40 -9.02 -20.95 7.30
C ASP A 40 -9.29 -20.79 5.80
N PHE A 41 -10.41 -20.13 5.44
CA PHE A 41 -10.79 -19.94 4.04
C PHE A 41 -9.64 -19.35 3.21
N ALA A 42 -9.00 -18.31 3.72
CA ALA A 42 -7.99 -17.56 2.98
C ALA A 42 -6.71 -18.40 2.77
N HIS A 43 -6.32 -19.17 3.78
CA HIS A 43 -5.21 -20.12 3.72
C HIS A 43 -5.47 -21.21 2.66
N GLU A 44 -6.61 -21.89 2.72
CA GLU A 44 -6.96 -22.96 1.76
C GLU A 44 -7.12 -22.41 0.33
N PHE A 45 -7.69 -21.22 0.18
CA PHE A 45 -7.86 -20.58 -1.11
C PHE A 45 -6.52 -20.17 -1.74
N ARG A 46 -5.57 -19.64 -0.95
CA ARG A 46 -4.19 -19.38 -1.42
C ARG A 46 -3.49 -20.66 -1.88
N HIS A 47 -3.61 -21.73 -1.08
CA HIS A 47 -2.99 -23.01 -1.38
C HIS A 47 -3.54 -23.61 -2.69
N ALA A 48 -4.87 -23.59 -2.87
CA ALA A 48 -5.53 -24.05 -4.08
C ALA A 48 -5.13 -23.25 -5.34
N LEU A 49 -5.06 -21.92 -5.22
CA LEU A 49 -4.61 -21.03 -6.30
C LEU A 49 -3.18 -21.36 -6.76
N ALA A 50 -2.27 -21.58 -5.81
CA ALA A 50 -0.87 -21.90 -6.09
C ALA A 50 -0.73 -23.28 -6.76
N ALA A 51 -1.46 -24.29 -6.27
CA ALA A 51 -1.42 -25.64 -6.81
C ALA A 51 -1.93 -25.71 -8.26
N ARG A 52 -2.95 -24.92 -8.61
CA ARG A 52 -3.55 -24.89 -9.95
C ARG A 52 -2.97 -23.84 -10.89
N ARG A 53 -2.00 -23.05 -10.43
CA ARG A 53 -1.40 -21.92 -11.18
C ARG A 53 -2.46 -20.97 -11.78
N SER A 54 -3.61 -20.85 -11.13
CA SER A 54 -4.73 -20.05 -11.63
C SER A 54 -4.56 -18.59 -11.23
N SER A 55 -4.91 -17.66 -12.13
CA SER A 55 -4.94 -16.24 -11.80
C SER A 55 -6.31 -15.82 -11.28
N LEU A 56 -6.36 -14.81 -10.39
CA LEU A 56 -7.63 -14.27 -9.90
C LEU A 56 -8.51 -13.72 -11.02
N ARG A 57 -7.90 -13.15 -12.07
CA ARG A 57 -8.61 -12.71 -13.28
C ARG A 57 -9.21 -13.88 -14.05
N GLY A 58 -8.46 -14.98 -14.19
CA GLY A 58 -8.95 -16.22 -14.81
C GLY A 58 -10.14 -16.79 -14.04
N LEU A 59 -10.05 -16.85 -12.71
CA LEU A 59 -11.17 -17.29 -11.87
C LEU A 59 -12.40 -16.39 -11.99
N SER A 60 -12.21 -15.07 -11.97
CA SER A 60 -13.30 -14.10 -12.14
C SER A 60 -14.03 -14.30 -13.49
N LEU A 61 -13.28 -14.52 -14.58
CA LEU A 61 -13.84 -14.83 -15.90
C LEU A 61 -14.56 -16.20 -15.92
N SER A 62 -13.96 -17.23 -15.33
CA SER A 62 -14.58 -18.56 -15.24
C SER A 62 -15.87 -18.57 -14.42
N LEU A 63 -15.96 -17.74 -13.38
CA LEU A 63 -17.18 -17.55 -12.59
C LEU A 63 -18.24 -16.76 -13.38
N GLN A 64 -17.84 -15.73 -14.11
CA GLN A 64 -18.75 -14.97 -14.99
C GLN A 64 -19.39 -15.85 -16.06
N HIS A 65 -18.63 -16.79 -16.65
CA HIS A 65 -19.18 -17.78 -17.58
C HIS A 65 -20.22 -18.74 -16.97
N ARG A 66 -20.36 -18.74 -15.64
CA ARG A 66 -21.34 -19.51 -14.87
C ARG A 66 -22.40 -18.60 -14.22
N ASP A 67 -22.57 -17.39 -14.75
CA ASP A 67 -23.46 -16.33 -14.24
C ASP A 67 -23.17 -15.86 -12.80
N LEU A 68 -21.98 -16.17 -12.27
CA LEU A 68 -21.54 -15.78 -10.95
C LEU A 68 -20.59 -14.57 -11.04
N HIS A 69 -21.13 -13.41 -10.67
CA HIS A 69 -20.43 -12.13 -10.82
C HIS A 69 -19.56 -11.83 -9.60
N VAL A 70 -18.44 -12.56 -9.45
CA VAL A 70 -17.43 -12.27 -8.43
C VAL A 70 -16.26 -11.54 -9.08
N SER A 71 -16.07 -10.29 -8.66
CA SER A 71 -15.01 -9.44 -9.20
C SER A 71 -13.63 -9.94 -8.77
N THR A 72 -12.61 -9.71 -9.60
CA THR A 72 -11.21 -10.02 -9.27
C THR A 72 -10.76 -9.39 -7.93
N PRO A 73 -11.20 -8.15 -7.57
CA PRO A 73 -10.95 -7.56 -6.25
C PRO A 73 -11.59 -8.33 -5.07
N ARG A 74 -12.82 -8.82 -5.21
CA ARG A 74 -13.49 -9.62 -4.16
C ARG A 74 -12.74 -10.94 -3.91
N LEU A 75 -12.28 -11.59 -4.97
CA LEU A 75 -11.42 -12.77 -4.86
C LEU A 75 -10.06 -12.44 -4.22
N ALA A 76 -9.50 -11.25 -4.47
CA ALA A 76 -8.28 -10.81 -3.81
C ALA A 76 -8.47 -10.61 -2.29
N ALA A 77 -9.60 -10.02 -1.88
CA ALA A 77 -9.96 -9.83 -0.47
C ALA A 77 -10.24 -11.15 0.27
N TRP A 78 -10.82 -12.15 -0.42
CA TRP A 78 -10.96 -13.49 0.12
C TRP A 78 -9.62 -14.21 0.26
N ARG A 79 -8.71 -14.01 -0.70
CA ARG A 79 -7.35 -14.57 -0.66
C ARG A 79 -6.50 -13.96 0.45
N SER A 80 -6.66 -12.67 0.76
CA SER A 80 -5.95 -12.00 1.86
C SER A 80 -6.58 -12.28 3.23
N GLY A 81 -7.83 -12.73 3.28
CA GLY A 81 -8.57 -12.92 4.53
C GLY A 81 -9.14 -11.63 5.12
N THR A 82 -9.04 -10.51 4.38
CA THR A 82 -9.62 -9.21 4.76
C THR A 82 -11.14 -9.28 4.83
N ILE A 83 -11.74 -10.11 3.96
CA ILE A 83 -13.17 -10.42 3.97
C ILE A 83 -13.33 -11.93 4.09
N VAL A 84 -14.08 -12.38 5.09
CA VAL A 84 -14.52 -13.77 5.19
C VAL A 84 -15.80 -13.91 4.36
N PRO A 85 -15.80 -14.77 3.32
CA PRO A 85 -17.01 -15.01 2.52
C PRO A 85 -18.13 -15.58 3.39
N ALA A 86 -19.33 -15.03 3.24
CA ALA A 86 -20.51 -15.49 3.96
C ALA A 86 -21.79 -15.17 3.17
N GLY A 87 -22.83 -15.96 3.43
CA GLY A 87 -24.13 -15.84 2.80
C GLY A 87 -24.30 -16.74 1.56
N PRO A 88 -25.52 -16.76 1.00
CA PRO A 88 -25.89 -17.72 -0.03
C PRO A 88 -25.21 -17.47 -1.38
N GLU A 89 -24.85 -16.23 -1.69
CA GLU A 89 -24.16 -15.87 -2.94
C GLU A 89 -22.67 -16.26 -2.90
N ASP A 90 -22.00 -16.00 -1.78
CA ASP A 90 -20.60 -16.36 -1.56
C ASP A 90 -20.41 -17.88 -1.51
N LEU A 91 -21.37 -18.59 -0.90
CA LEU A 91 -21.39 -20.05 -0.93
C LEU A 91 -21.51 -20.60 -2.35
N ARG A 92 -22.38 -20.03 -3.19
CA ARG A 92 -22.51 -20.43 -4.60
C ARG A 92 -21.23 -20.17 -5.38
N ALA A 93 -20.61 -19.01 -5.17
CA ALA A 93 -19.33 -18.66 -5.77
C ALA A 93 -18.20 -19.62 -5.33
N ALA A 94 -18.13 -19.96 -4.04
CA ALA A 94 -17.10 -20.86 -3.51
C ALA A 94 -17.26 -22.30 -4.02
N ARG A 95 -18.49 -22.79 -4.21
CA ARG A 95 -18.73 -24.09 -4.89
C ARG A 95 -18.20 -24.07 -6.31
N ALA A 96 -18.51 -23.02 -7.07
CA ALA A 96 -17.99 -22.88 -8.42
C ALA A 96 -16.46 -22.75 -8.44
N LEU A 97 -15.85 -22.11 -7.45
CA LEU A 97 -14.39 -22.07 -7.30
C LEU A 97 -13.78 -23.45 -7.02
N GLU A 98 -14.42 -24.29 -6.19
CA GLU A 98 -14.01 -25.69 -5.98
C GLU A 98 -14.00 -26.45 -7.31
N ASP A 99 -15.02 -26.27 -8.16
CA ASP A 99 -15.08 -26.89 -9.49
C ASP A 99 -14.00 -26.36 -10.45
N VAL A 100 -13.76 -25.04 -10.49
CA VAL A 100 -12.72 -24.44 -11.38
C VAL A 100 -11.32 -24.84 -10.93
N LEU A 101 -11.09 -24.95 -9.62
CA LEU A 101 -9.80 -25.31 -9.04
C LEU A 101 -9.64 -26.82 -8.86
N GLU A 102 -10.59 -27.63 -9.35
CA GLU A 102 -10.60 -29.09 -9.22
C GLU A 102 -10.30 -29.53 -7.77
N LEU A 103 -10.97 -28.90 -6.80
CA LEU A 103 -10.90 -29.24 -5.39
C LEU A 103 -12.00 -30.23 -5.00
N PRO A 104 -11.82 -31.03 -3.94
CA PRO A 104 -12.91 -31.81 -3.39
C PRO A 104 -14.09 -30.91 -3.00
N ALA A 105 -15.31 -31.38 -3.24
CA ALA A 105 -16.51 -30.68 -2.79
C ALA A 105 -16.46 -30.46 -1.27
N GLY A 106 -16.69 -29.23 -0.81
CA GLY A 106 -16.60 -28.89 0.61
C GLY A 106 -15.26 -28.30 1.05
N HIS A 107 -14.23 -28.28 0.20
CA HIS A 107 -12.88 -27.84 0.58
C HIS A 107 -12.81 -26.38 1.04
N LEU A 108 -13.47 -25.48 0.32
CA LEU A 108 -13.56 -24.04 0.62
C LEU A 108 -14.87 -23.70 1.34
N THR A 109 -15.96 -24.32 0.91
CA THR A 109 -17.32 -24.03 1.38
C THR A 109 -17.56 -24.40 2.84
N ARG A 110 -16.77 -25.31 3.42
CA ARG A 110 -16.81 -25.63 4.87
C ARG A 110 -16.54 -24.42 5.78
N TRP A 111 -15.92 -23.37 5.25
CA TRP A 111 -15.56 -22.16 5.99
C TRP A 111 -16.57 -21.01 5.81
N ILE A 112 -17.62 -21.22 5.03
CA ILE A 112 -18.61 -20.18 4.70
C ILE A 112 -19.89 -20.45 5.48
N ASP A 113 -20.31 -19.46 6.28
CA ASP A 113 -21.63 -19.48 6.91
C ASP A 113 -22.69 -19.14 5.84
N PRO A 114 -23.60 -20.07 5.50
CA PRO A 114 -24.64 -19.85 4.48
C PRO A 114 -25.67 -18.79 4.88
N THR A 115 -25.82 -18.49 6.17
CA THR A 115 -26.78 -17.54 6.73
C THR A 115 -26.13 -16.23 7.19
N GLY A 116 -24.81 -16.17 7.18
CA GLY A 116 -24.03 -15.02 7.60
C GLY A 116 -24.00 -13.91 6.56
N THR A 117 -23.61 -12.72 7.00
CA THR A 117 -23.19 -11.63 6.12
C THR A 117 -21.66 -11.61 6.05
N PRO A 118 -21.04 -11.21 4.92
CA PRO A 118 -19.57 -11.13 4.81
C PRO A 118 -19.00 -10.26 5.94
N GLN A 119 -18.11 -10.82 6.74
CA GLN A 119 -17.53 -10.15 7.91
C GLN A 119 -16.04 -9.90 7.69
N ARG A 120 -15.54 -8.78 8.22
CA ARG A 120 -14.09 -8.55 8.32
C ARG A 120 -13.53 -9.46 9.42
N SER A 121 -12.47 -10.20 9.11
CA SER A 121 -11.90 -11.16 10.06
C SER A 121 -11.29 -10.45 11.26
N ALA A 122 -11.74 -10.77 12.47
CA ALA A 122 -11.18 -10.29 13.75
C ALA A 122 -10.00 -11.17 14.24
N ARG A 123 -9.55 -12.17 13.47
CA ARG A 123 -8.59 -13.20 13.94
C ARG A 123 -7.13 -12.75 14.03
N HIS A 124 -6.83 -11.46 13.88
CA HIS A 124 -5.51 -10.88 14.12
C HIS A 124 -5.46 -9.92 15.31
N THR A 125 -6.28 -10.13 16.34
CA THR A 125 -6.19 -9.36 17.59
C THR A 125 -6.07 -10.26 18.81
N GLY A 126 -4.83 -10.57 19.18
CA GLY A 126 -4.46 -10.78 20.58
C GLY A 126 -4.42 -9.40 21.24
N ALA A 127 -5.34 -9.18 22.18
CA ALA A 127 -5.69 -7.91 22.80
C ALA A 127 -4.53 -6.98 23.21
N LEU A 128 -4.61 -5.73 22.75
CA LEU A 128 -4.84 -4.58 23.63
C LEU A 128 -5.76 -3.60 22.89
N ALA A 129 -6.84 -3.21 23.56
CA ALA A 129 -7.84 -2.29 23.04
C ALA A 129 -7.21 -0.91 22.79
N ALA A 130 -6.77 -0.67 21.55
CA ALA A 130 -6.76 0.68 21.00
C ALA A 130 -8.21 0.97 20.59
N ALA A 131 -8.78 2.03 21.15
CA ALA A 131 -10.09 2.52 20.74
C ALA A 131 -10.14 2.65 19.20
N PRO A 132 -11.27 2.34 18.54
CA PRO A 132 -11.38 2.55 17.11
C PRO A 132 -11.09 4.03 16.83
N ALA A 133 -10.03 4.31 16.07
CA ALA A 133 -9.88 5.58 15.42
C ALA A 133 -11.03 5.69 14.41
N THR A 134 -12.14 6.26 14.89
CA THR A 134 -13.19 6.82 14.05
C THR A 134 -12.48 7.71 13.03
N PRO A 135 -12.74 7.59 11.72
CA PRO A 135 -12.28 8.59 10.78
C PRO A 135 -12.68 9.95 11.34
N LEU A 136 -11.73 10.86 11.58
CA LEU A 136 -12.09 12.18 12.05
C LEU A 136 -13.04 12.73 10.99
N ALA A 137 -14.23 13.20 11.37
CA ALA A 137 -15.26 13.62 10.40
C ALA A 137 -14.75 14.65 9.36
N GLY A 138 -13.65 15.35 9.65
CA GLY A 138 -12.94 16.25 8.72
C GLY A 138 -12.12 15.56 7.61
N GLU A 139 -11.59 14.34 7.81
CA GLU A 139 -10.75 13.64 6.82
C GLU A 139 -11.54 13.23 5.57
N LEU A 140 -12.77 12.74 5.76
CA LEU A 140 -13.70 12.40 4.68
C LEU A 140 -14.35 13.65 4.06
N ALA A 141 -14.52 14.72 4.84
CA ALA A 141 -15.13 15.97 4.37
C ALA A 141 -14.30 16.65 3.28
N MET A 142 -12.98 16.43 3.25
CA MET A 142 -12.13 16.96 2.19
C MET A 142 -12.25 16.19 0.86
N LEU A 143 -12.66 14.92 0.87
CA LEU A 143 -12.79 14.11 -0.34
C LEU A 143 -14.10 14.42 -1.06
N SER A 144 -14.07 14.51 -2.38
CA SER A 144 -15.30 14.55 -3.16
C SER A 144 -16.05 13.21 -3.09
N SER A 145 -17.35 13.23 -3.39
CA SER A 145 -18.15 11.99 -3.46
C SER A 145 -17.60 10.99 -4.49
N SER A 146 -16.99 11.47 -5.58
CA SER A 146 -16.40 10.59 -6.61
C SER A 146 -15.09 9.96 -6.15
N GLU A 147 -14.25 10.70 -5.41
CA GLU A 147 -13.05 10.16 -4.77
C GLU A 147 -13.40 9.11 -3.71
N GLN A 148 -14.42 9.38 -2.88
CA GLN A 148 -14.92 8.43 -1.90
C GLN A 148 -15.42 7.14 -2.57
N ARG A 149 -16.18 7.24 -3.66
CA ARG A 149 -16.60 6.07 -4.45
C ARG A 149 -15.42 5.28 -4.97
N ALA A 150 -14.39 5.94 -5.51
CA ALA A 150 -13.19 5.27 -6.00
C ALA A 150 -12.46 4.51 -4.89
N ARG A 151 -12.31 5.14 -3.71
CA ARG A 151 -11.71 4.49 -2.54
C ARG A 151 -12.51 3.28 -2.08
N THR A 152 -13.84 3.42 -1.94
CA THR A 152 -14.73 2.32 -1.58
C THR A 152 -14.70 1.19 -2.60
N ALA A 153 -14.69 1.51 -3.91
CA ALA A 153 -14.59 0.51 -4.98
C ALA A 153 -13.29 -0.28 -4.93
N LEU A 154 -12.22 0.32 -4.41
CA LEU A 154 -10.93 -0.33 -4.17
C LEU A 154 -10.81 -0.98 -2.77
N GLY A 155 -11.83 -0.86 -1.92
CA GLY A 155 -11.87 -1.45 -0.58
C GLY A 155 -11.27 -0.58 0.54
N PHE A 156 -11.03 0.71 0.29
CA PHE A 156 -10.42 1.66 1.24
C PHE A 156 -11.45 2.58 1.89
N GLU A 157 -12.31 1.99 2.73
CA GLU A 157 -13.34 2.72 3.48
C GLU A 157 -12.78 3.50 4.68
N ARG A 158 -11.63 3.07 5.21
CA ARG A 158 -10.91 3.76 6.29
C ARG A 158 -9.79 4.60 5.68
N SER A 159 -9.71 5.86 6.08
CA SER A 159 -8.51 6.69 5.93
C SER A 159 -7.57 6.41 7.11
N GLY A 160 -6.27 6.68 6.92
CA GLY A 160 -5.31 6.70 8.02
C GLY A 160 -4.62 5.37 8.37
N LEU A 161 -4.83 4.26 7.64
CA LEU A 161 -4.04 3.04 7.87
C LEU A 161 -2.55 3.23 7.52
N LEU A 162 -2.31 4.02 6.48
CA LEU A 162 -1.02 4.61 6.13
C LEU A 162 -1.22 6.11 6.02
N THR A 163 -0.37 6.87 6.68
CA THR A 163 -0.36 8.34 6.63
C THR A 163 0.92 8.82 5.98
N GLU A 164 0.85 9.88 5.20
CA GLU A 164 2.06 10.53 4.70
C GLU A 164 2.85 11.14 5.87
N ARG A 165 4.14 10.85 5.95
CA ARG A 165 5.09 11.55 6.82
C ARG A 165 5.79 12.67 6.08
N ALA A 166 6.27 12.37 4.88
CA ALA A 166 6.87 13.33 3.98
C ALA A 166 6.40 13.09 2.54
N VAL A 167 6.13 14.16 1.80
CA VAL A 167 5.71 14.08 0.39
C VAL A 167 6.51 15.06 -0.46
N GLU A 168 7.08 14.57 -1.54
CA GLU A 168 7.58 15.39 -2.64
C GLU A 168 6.79 15.10 -3.90
N VAL A 169 6.31 16.16 -4.55
CA VAL A 169 5.56 16.09 -5.80
C VAL A 169 6.23 16.96 -6.84
N GLU A 170 6.44 16.41 -8.03
CA GLU A 170 6.89 17.16 -9.21
C GLU A 170 5.86 17.02 -10.33
N LEU A 171 5.24 18.12 -10.72
CA LEU A 171 4.45 18.24 -11.95
C LEU A 171 5.34 18.73 -13.09
N VAL A 172 5.19 18.12 -14.26
CA VAL A 172 5.87 18.53 -15.49
C VAL A 172 4.88 19.08 -16.49
N ILE A 173 5.16 20.31 -16.94
CA ILE A 173 4.41 21.01 -17.97
C ILE A 173 5.24 21.09 -19.24
N ASP A 174 4.63 20.76 -20.37
CA ASP A 174 5.29 20.72 -21.67
C ASP A 174 5.38 22.09 -22.37
N GLU A 175 5.91 22.08 -23.59
CA GLU A 175 6.03 23.25 -24.47
C GLU A 175 4.70 23.91 -24.86
N HIS A 176 3.57 23.22 -24.66
CA HIS A 176 2.22 23.72 -24.92
C HIS A 176 1.51 24.19 -23.65
N GLY A 177 2.19 24.23 -22.52
CA GLY A 177 1.58 24.60 -21.24
C GLY A 177 0.64 23.53 -20.69
N THR A 178 0.75 22.29 -21.17
CA THR A 178 -0.10 21.16 -20.79
C THR A 178 0.60 20.28 -19.77
N GLU A 179 -0.13 19.89 -18.74
CA GLU A 179 0.34 18.97 -17.71
C GLU A 179 0.54 17.56 -18.29
N ARG A 180 1.73 16.97 -18.09
CA ARG A 180 2.07 15.65 -18.67
C ARG A 180 2.13 14.54 -17.65
N HIS A 181 2.92 14.73 -16.61
CA HIS A 181 3.02 13.73 -15.57
C HIS A 181 3.35 14.34 -14.22
N ILE A 182 2.88 13.66 -13.18
CA ILE A 182 3.13 13.97 -11.79
C ILE A 182 3.99 12.84 -11.24
N THR A 183 5.18 13.15 -10.74
CA THR A 183 6.01 12.19 -10.00
C THR A 183 5.84 12.46 -8.51
N GLN A 184 5.41 11.46 -7.74
CA GLN A 184 5.22 11.57 -6.31
C GLN A 184 6.14 10.59 -5.58
N CYS A 185 6.96 11.13 -4.68
CA CYS A 185 7.74 10.39 -3.70
C CYS A 185 7.10 10.59 -2.32
N THR A 186 6.76 9.51 -1.63
CA THR A 186 6.09 9.58 -0.33
C THR A 186 6.75 8.64 0.66
N GLU A 187 7.11 9.17 1.81
CA GLU A 187 7.41 8.38 3.01
C GLU A 187 6.11 8.16 3.78
N TRP A 188 5.73 6.91 3.94
CA TRP A 188 4.54 6.49 4.66
C TRP A 188 4.91 6.01 6.06
N VAL A 189 3.98 6.19 7.01
CA VAL A 189 4.03 5.56 8.34
C VAL A 189 2.77 4.72 8.50
N ALA A 190 2.95 3.45 8.87
CA ALA A 190 1.82 2.57 9.18
C ALA A 190 1.25 2.91 10.55
N GLN A 191 -0.07 3.05 10.64
CA GLN A 191 -0.77 3.32 11.92
C GLN A 191 -1.30 2.04 12.58
N GLU A 192 -1.43 0.97 11.80
CA GLU A 192 -1.89 -0.35 12.24
C GLU A 192 -0.95 -1.43 11.68
N ASP A 193 -0.99 -2.61 12.29
CA ASP A 193 -0.20 -3.75 11.85
C ASP A 193 -0.74 -4.38 10.56
N GLY A 194 0.17 -4.88 9.74
CA GLY A 194 -0.16 -5.64 8.53
C GLY A 194 -0.64 -4.79 7.36
N VAL A 195 -0.44 -3.47 7.38
CA VAL A 195 -0.84 -2.60 6.28
C VAL A 195 0.17 -2.68 5.16
N ASP A 196 -0.28 -3.14 3.99
CA ASP A 196 0.56 -3.31 2.80
C ASP A 196 -0.04 -2.64 1.57
N THR A 197 -1.23 -2.07 1.66
CA THR A 197 -1.96 -1.56 0.50
C THR A 197 -2.69 -0.27 0.83
N PHE A 198 -2.65 0.71 -0.09
CA PHE A 198 -3.30 2.01 0.06
C PHE A 198 -3.71 2.58 -1.31
N PRO A 199 -4.72 3.47 -1.38
CA PRO A 199 -5.18 4.03 -2.65
C PRO A 199 -4.34 5.23 -3.09
N SER A 200 -3.98 5.26 -4.38
CA SER A 200 -3.63 6.49 -5.10
C SER A 200 -4.85 6.93 -5.91
N VAL A 201 -5.35 8.13 -5.67
CA VAL A 201 -6.53 8.69 -6.35
C VAL A 201 -6.14 10.00 -7.02
N LEU A 202 -6.45 10.10 -8.30
CA LEU A 202 -6.31 11.28 -9.14
C LEU A 202 -7.70 11.72 -9.58
N ALA A 203 -8.03 12.98 -9.33
CA ALA A 203 -9.18 13.65 -9.90
C ALA A 203 -8.67 14.75 -10.85
N VAL A 204 -9.23 14.80 -12.06
CA VAL A 204 -8.90 15.83 -13.06
C VAL A 204 -10.17 16.57 -13.48
N PRO A 205 -10.06 17.82 -13.98
CA PRO A 205 -11.19 18.53 -14.55
C PRO A 205 -11.86 17.74 -15.68
N THR A 206 -13.19 17.77 -15.72
CA THR A 206 -14.01 17.18 -16.78
C THR A 206 -14.44 18.24 -17.79
N PRO A 207 -14.72 17.86 -19.06
CA PRO A 207 -14.73 16.50 -19.61
C PRO A 207 -13.34 15.94 -19.90
N VAL A 208 -13.19 14.61 -19.75
CA VAL A 208 -11.98 13.87 -20.17
C VAL A 208 -12.38 12.54 -20.81
N ARG A 209 -11.68 12.15 -21.88
CA ARG A 209 -11.91 10.89 -22.62
C ARG A 209 -10.71 9.96 -22.50
N GLY A 210 -9.50 10.52 -22.41
CA GLY A 210 -8.26 9.80 -22.17
C GLY A 210 -8.22 9.18 -20.77
N ARG A 211 -7.43 8.12 -20.62
CA ARG A 211 -7.17 7.50 -19.31
C ARG A 211 -5.85 7.98 -18.76
N SER A 212 -5.84 8.28 -17.46
CA SER A 212 -4.57 8.38 -16.73
C SER A 212 -3.95 7.00 -16.55
N ARG A 213 -2.62 6.94 -16.56
CA ARG A 213 -1.85 5.72 -16.28
C ARG A 213 -0.88 6.00 -15.15
N ILE A 214 -0.85 5.11 -14.18
CA ILE A 214 0.16 5.13 -13.12
C ILE A 214 1.29 4.16 -13.49
N GLU A 215 2.52 4.57 -13.20
CA GLU A 215 3.76 3.83 -13.40
C GLU A 215 4.49 3.75 -12.05
N PRO A 216 4.67 2.56 -11.45
CA PRO A 216 5.44 2.43 -10.23
C PRO A 216 6.93 2.58 -10.55
N LEU A 217 7.61 3.48 -9.84
CA LEU A 217 9.05 3.74 -10.01
C LEU A 217 9.89 3.15 -8.87
N GLY A 218 9.32 2.99 -7.68
CA GLY A 218 10.02 2.39 -6.55
C GLY A 218 9.09 2.11 -5.36
N GLY A 219 9.43 1.08 -4.58
CA GLY A 219 8.79 0.80 -3.29
C GLY A 219 7.34 0.33 -3.33
N CYS A 220 6.73 0.16 -4.50
CA CYS A 220 5.38 -0.37 -4.63
C CYS A 220 5.16 -1.09 -5.97
N ARG A 221 4.09 -1.88 -6.03
CA ARG A 221 3.48 -2.41 -7.26
C ARG A 221 2.06 -1.89 -7.38
N LEU A 222 1.51 -1.91 -8.59
CA LEU A 222 0.11 -1.56 -8.80
C LEU A 222 -0.80 -2.77 -8.50
N GLY A 223 -1.91 -2.48 -7.84
CA GLY A 223 -3.02 -3.40 -7.59
C GLY A 223 -4.21 -3.08 -8.49
N PRO A 224 -5.44 -3.39 -8.04
CA PRO A 224 -6.65 -3.06 -8.76
C PRO A 224 -6.76 -1.56 -9.07
N SER A 225 -7.46 -1.24 -10.16
CA SER A 225 -7.72 0.13 -10.59
C SER A 225 -9.22 0.40 -10.71
N TYR A 226 -9.61 1.64 -10.44
CA TYR A 226 -10.96 2.18 -10.65
C TYR A 226 -10.85 3.37 -11.60
N VAL A 227 -11.81 3.49 -12.52
CA VAL A 227 -11.86 4.60 -13.48
C VAL A 227 -13.31 5.04 -13.65
N ASP A 228 -13.54 6.34 -13.50
CA ASP A 228 -14.81 7.01 -13.80
C ASP A 228 -14.51 8.24 -14.67
N LEU A 229 -14.62 8.07 -15.99
CA LEU A 229 -14.33 9.14 -16.96
C LEU A 229 -15.36 10.26 -16.91
N ALA A 230 -16.60 9.96 -16.50
CA ALA A 230 -17.65 10.98 -16.43
C ALA A 230 -17.36 12.01 -15.32
N GLU A 231 -16.71 11.55 -14.25
CA GLU A 231 -16.31 12.36 -13.09
C GLU A 231 -14.81 12.70 -13.09
N GLY A 232 -14.04 12.28 -14.11
CA GLY A 232 -12.60 12.55 -14.21
C GLY A 232 -11.77 11.88 -13.11
N VAL A 233 -12.21 10.73 -12.58
CA VAL A 233 -11.53 10.04 -11.47
C VAL A 233 -10.79 8.80 -11.94
N PHE A 234 -9.52 8.71 -11.56
CA PHE A 234 -8.64 7.57 -11.79
C PHE A 234 -8.04 7.14 -10.46
N ALA A 235 -8.15 5.88 -10.10
CA ALA A 235 -7.56 5.38 -8.87
C ALA A 235 -6.91 4.02 -9.07
N THR A 236 -5.86 3.75 -8.30
CA THR A 236 -5.27 2.41 -8.20
C THR A 236 -4.80 2.13 -6.78
N ALA A 237 -4.85 0.87 -6.39
CA ALA A 237 -4.17 0.43 -5.18
C ALA A 237 -2.65 0.42 -5.43
N LEU A 238 -1.88 1.06 -4.54
CA LEU A 238 -0.45 0.86 -4.42
C LEU A 238 -0.21 -0.21 -3.36
N VAL A 239 0.58 -1.22 -3.70
CA VAL A 239 0.86 -2.36 -2.82
C VAL A 239 2.35 -2.41 -2.49
N LEU A 240 2.68 -2.38 -1.21
CA LEU A 240 4.03 -2.50 -0.68
C LEU A 240 4.60 -3.91 -0.91
N PRO A 241 5.93 -4.07 -0.99
CA PRO A 241 6.58 -5.37 -1.13
C PRO A 241 6.33 -6.31 0.06
N ALA A 242 6.16 -5.74 1.26
CA ALA A 242 5.86 -6.44 2.49
C ALA A 242 4.87 -5.60 3.34
N PRO A 243 4.04 -6.25 4.17
CA PRO A 243 3.24 -5.56 5.16
C PRO A 243 4.09 -4.85 6.20
N LEU A 244 3.67 -3.65 6.59
CA LEU A 244 4.28 -2.88 7.66
C LEU A 244 3.60 -3.15 9.00
N MET A 245 4.38 -3.12 10.07
CA MET A 245 3.89 -3.05 11.44
C MET A 245 3.63 -1.59 11.85
N ALA A 246 2.81 -1.38 12.85
CA ALA A 246 2.51 -0.03 13.35
C ALA A 246 3.80 0.72 13.72
N GLY A 247 3.94 1.94 13.20
CA GLY A 247 5.12 2.80 13.35
C GLY A 247 6.25 2.54 12.34
N GLU A 248 6.21 1.45 11.57
CA GLU A 248 7.17 1.23 10.49
C GLU A 248 6.93 2.16 9.31
N THR A 249 7.98 2.36 8.53
CA THR A 249 7.98 3.27 7.39
C THR A 249 8.28 2.57 6.07
N ALA A 250 7.73 3.11 4.98
CA ALA A 250 8.12 2.73 3.64
C ALA A 250 8.12 3.94 2.72
N THR A 251 9.05 3.96 1.77
CA THR A 251 9.06 4.97 0.71
C THR A 251 8.50 4.39 -0.57
N THR A 252 7.59 5.10 -1.21
CA THR A 252 7.09 4.76 -2.55
C THR A 252 7.32 5.90 -3.51
N VAL A 253 7.66 5.55 -4.75
CA VAL A 253 7.77 6.49 -5.86
C VAL A 253 6.90 5.99 -7.00
N HIS A 254 6.01 6.83 -7.50
CA HIS A 254 5.21 6.53 -8.68
C HIS A 254 5.07 7.77 -9.56
N ARG A 255 4.84 7.53 -10.85
CA ARG A 255 4.54 8.55 -11.84
C ARG A 255 3.13 8.36 -12.35
N THR A 256 2.34 9.42 -12.30
CA THR A 256 0.99 9.49 -12.86
C THR A 256 1.06 10.26 -14.17
N HIS A 257 0.85 9.57 -15.27
CA HIS A 257 0.70 10.16 -16.61
C HIS A 257 -0.73 10.68 -16.73
N LEU A 258 -0.86 11.98 -17.00
CA LEU A 258 -2.15 12.65 -17.13
C LEU A 258 -2.79 12.33 -18.49
N PRO A 259 -4.13 12.34 -18.59
CA PRO A 259 -4.82 12.17 -19.88
C PRO A 259 -4.33 13.18 -20.92
N GLU A 260 -4.14 12.75 -22.16
CA GLU A 260 -3.64 13.64 -23.22
C GLU A 260 -4.59 14.79 -23.56
N ASP A 261 -5.88 14.59 -23.32
CA ASP A 261 -6.96 15.56 -23.54
C ASP A 261 -7.35 16.31 -22.26
N ILE A 262 -6.48 16.30 -21.24
CA ILE A 262 -6.69 17.11 -20.04
C ILE A 262 -6.73 18.60 -20.41
N THR A 263 -7.68 19.32 -19.82
CA THR A 263 -7.72 20.78 -19.98
C THR A 263 -6.56 21.40 -19.20
N PRO A 264 -5.72 22.24 -19.81
CA PRO A 264 -4.64 22.91 -19.10
C PRO A 264 -5.15 23.72 -17.91
N ASP A 265 -4.45 23.63 -16.78
CA ASP A 265 -4.72 24.43 -15.60
C ASP A 265 -3.62 25.49 -15.40
N VAL A 266 -3.92 26.49 -14.58
CA VAL A 266 -2.99 27.53 -14.12
C VAL A 266 -2.69 27.37 -12.63
N VAL A 267 -3.16 26.28 -12.03
CA VAL A 267 -2.93 25.92 -10.64
C VAL A 267 -2.68 24.43 -10.52
N TYR A 268 -1.71 24.06 -9.69
CA TYR A 268 -1.53 22.69 -9.24
C TYR A 268 -1.55 22.64 -7.72
N GLU A 269 -2.32 21.71 -7.17
CA GLU A 269 -2.53 21.54 -5.74
C GLU A 269 -2.32 20.08 -5.34
N HIS A 270 -1.49 19.88 -4.31
CA HIS A 270 -1.38 18.60 -3.62
C HIS A 270 -2.06 18.69 -2.26
N ARG A 271 -2.87 17.68 -1.94
CA ARG A 271 -3.65 17.63 -0.70
C ARG A 271 -3.15 16.51 0.19
N VAL A 272 -2.94 16.83 1.46
CA VAL A 272 -2.61 15.87 2.52
C VAL A 272 -3.81 15.73 3.45
N LEU A 273 -4.19 14.48 3.73
CA LEU A 273 -5.36 14.19 4.57
C LEU A 273 -5.02 14.16 6.07
N HIS A 274 -3.73 14.10 6.41
CA HIS A 274 -3.22 14.08 7.78
C HIS A 274 -2.12 15.12 7.93
N ARG A 275 -1.67 15.33 9.17
CA ARG A 275 -0.49 16.16 9.44
C ARG A 275 0.76 15.44 8.93
N VAL A 276 1.57 16.15 8.15
CA VAL A 276 2.84 15.68 7.58
C VAL A 276 4.00 16.48 8.14
N GLU A 277 5.16 15.84 8.31
CA GLU A 277 6.39 16.54 8.70
C GLU A 277 6.84 17.50 7.60
N ARG A 278 6.66 17.11 6.33
CA ARG A 278 6.99 17.95 5.18
C ARG A 278 6.16 17.61 3.94
N VAL A 279 5.69 18.64 3.25
CA VAL A 279 5.14 18.54 1.89
C VAL A 279 5.83 19.55 0.99
N GLU A 280 6.29 19.10 -0.17
CA GLU A 280 6.90 19.94 -1.19
C GLU A 280 6.25 19.70 -2.55
N VAL A 281 5.86 20.78 -3.20
CA VAL A 281 5.31 20.79 -4.56
C VAL A 281 6.26 21.56 -5.45
N ARG A 282 6.72 20.89 -6.51
CA ARG A 282 7.54 21.45 -7.58
C ARG A 282 6.74 21.40 -8.88
N VAL A 283 6.81 22.46 -9.66
CA VAL A 283 6.31 22.46 -11.03
C VAL A 283 7.44 22.87 -11.95
N ARG A 284 7.77 22.00 -12.91
CA ARG A 284 8.82 22.19 -13.89
C ARG A 284 8.21 22.51 -15.23
N PHE A 285 8.68 23.59 -15.83
CA PHE A 285 8.23 24.10 -17.11
C PHE A 285 9.28 23.83 -18.17
N GLU A 286 8.83 23.48 -19.37
CA GLU A 286 9.69 23.58 -20.53
C GLU A 286 10.15 25.05 -20.70
N PRO A 287 11.45 25.31 -20.98
CA PRO A 287 11.98 26.68 -21.06
C PRO A 287 11.28 27.57 -22.10
N THR A 288 10.68 26.96 -23.13
CA THR A 288 9.91 27.65 -24.18
C THR A 288 8.51 28.07 -23.73
N CYS A 289 8.04 27.57 -22.58
CA CYS A 289 6.72 27.79 -22.00
C CYS A 289 6.86 28.26 -20.54
N ALA A 290 7.63 29.32 -20.30
CA ALA A 290 7.86 29.88 -18.97
C ALA A 290 6.79 30.92 -18.58
N PRO A 291 6.05 30.73 -17.46
CA PRO A 291 5.09 31.71 -16.98
C PRO A 291 5.66 33.08 -16.57
N THR A 292 4.81 34.10 -16.69
CA THR A 292 5.12 35.50 -16.34
C THR A 292 5.12 35.77 -14.84
N SER A 293 4.31 35.05 -14.06
CA SER A 293 4.22 35.23 -12.61
C SER A 293 3.80 33.95 -11.89
N TRP A 294 4.14 33.89 -10.59
CA TRP A 294 4.02 32.69 -9.76
C TRP A 294 3.67 33.03 -8.33
N ARG A 295 2.77 32.26 -7.75
CA ARG A 295 2.55 32.27 -6.30
C ARG A 295 2.41 30.85 -5.76
N GLY A 296 3.09 30.59 -4.67
CA GLY A 296 2.82 29.44 -3.83
C GLY A 296 1.69 29.76 -2.87
N HIS A 297 0.84 28.78 -2.60
CA HIS A 297 -0.21 28.90 -1.60
C HIS A 297 -0.33 27.63 -0.78
N SER A 298 -0.89 27.77 0.41
CA SER A 298 -1.23 26.65 1.28
C SER A 298 -2.46 26.99 2.10
N ARG A 299 -3.39 26.05 2.24
CA ARG A 299 -4.67 26.21 2.93
C ARG A 299 -4.93 25.04 3.88
N THR A 300 -5.19 25.35 5.14
CA THR A 300 -5.77 24.46 6.16
C THR A 300 -7.14 25.04 6.56
N GLU A 301 -7.86 24.37 7.47
CA GLU A 301 -9.11 24.95 8.02
C GLU A 301 -8.88 26.27 8.77
N GLU A 302 -7.74 26.40 9.44
CA GLU A 302 -7.43 27.55 10.29
C GLU A 302 -6.73 28.69 9.53
N GLN A 303 -6.03 28.37 8.44
CA GLN A 303 -5.12 29.31 7.82
C GLN A 303 -4.97 29.14 6.31
N GLU A 304 -4.93 30.28 5.63
CA GLU A 304 -4.50 30.39 4.25
C GLU A 304 -3.23 31.26 4.19
N ARG A 305 -2.20 30.79 3.47
CA ARG A 305 -0.92 31.52 3.29
C ARG A 305 -0.60 31.58 1.81
N GLY A 306 -0.31 32.78 1.31
CA GLY A 306 0.33 33.00 0.02
C GLY A 306 1.81 33.34 0.20
N SER A 307 2.63 32.98 -0.79
CA SER A 307 4.04 33.35 -0.86
C SER A 307 4.43 33.59 -2.32
N ASP A 308 5.18 34.65 -2.58
CA ASP A 308 5.79 34.84 -3.90
C ASP A 308 6.83 33.74 -4.13
N VAL A 309 6.89 33.24 -5.36
CA VAL A 309 7.80 32.17 -5.76
C VAL A 309 8.63 32.68 -6.93
N VAL A 310 9.94 32.48 -6.84
CA VAL A 310 10.86 32.75 -7.94
C VAL A 310 11.33 31.39 -8.46
N PRO A 311 10.97 31.00 -9.70
CA PRO A 311 11.47 29.77 -10.28
C PRO A 311 12.99 29.80 -10.42
N VAL A 312 13.64 28.67 -10.16
CA VAL A 312 15.07 28.47 -10.38
C VAL A 312 15.21 27.38 -11.44
N ASP A 313 15.97 27.66 -12.51
CA ASP A 313 16.17 26.74 -13.64
C ASP A 313 14.86 26.15 -14.22
N GLY A 314 13.82 26.99 -14.34
CA GLY A 314 12.51 26.58 -14.86
C GLY A 314 11.64 25.79 -13.87
N VAL A 315 12.04 25.71 -12.60
CA VAL A 315 11.32 24.99 -11.55
C VAL A 315 10.80 25.96 -10.50
N ALA A 316 9.48 26.07 -10.37
CA ALA A 316 8.82 26.73 -9.26
C ALA A 316 8.64 25.74 -8.10
N ARG A 317 8.88 26.16 -6.85
CA ARG A 317 8.68 25.30 -5.67
C ARG A 317 7.96 26.00 -4.54
N VAL A 318 7.19 25.23 -3.79
CA VAL A 318 6.64 25.62 -2.48
C VAL A 318 6.76 24.42 -1.55
N ALA A 319 7.16 24.67 -0.30
CA ALA A 319 7.23 23.65 0.73
C ALA A 319 6.61 24.15 2.03
N ARG A 320 6.06 23.21 2.81
CA ARG A 320 5.57 23.45 4.16
C ARG A 320 6.06 22.31 5.06
N ASP A 321 6.58 22.70 6.21
CA ASP A 321 6.94 21.78 7.28
C ASP A 321 5.81 21.77 8.33
N ASP A 322 5.64 20.64 8.99
CA ASP A 322 4.66 20.45 10.08
C ASP A 322 3.24 20.92 9.70
N PHE A 323 2.78 20.43 8.54
CA PHE A 323 1.62 20.96 7.81
C PHE A 323 0.46 19.96 7.76
N GLY A 324 -0.75 20.48 7.67
CA GLY A 324 -1.95 19.71 7.36
C GLY A 324 -2.79 19.33 8.58
N PRO A 325 -3.98 18.74 8.36
CA PRO A 325 -4.59 18.44 7.06
C PRO A 325 -4.86 19.68 6.19
N GLY A 326 -4.70 19.58 4.87
CA GLY A 326 -4.90 20.71 3.97
C GLY A 326 -4.27 20.56 2.59
N THR A 327 -4.16 21.67 1.87
CA THR A 327 -3.66 21.72 0.50
C THR A 327 -2.45 22.64 0.39
N VAL A 328 -1.45 22.25 -0.40
CA VAL A 328 -0.30 23.07 -0.79
C VAL A 328 -0.22 23.10 -2.31
N GLY A 329 0.04 24.25 -2.92
CA GLY A 329 0.03 24.37 -4.36
C GLY A 329 0.77 25.57 -4.92
N LEU A 330 0.86 25.60 -6.24
CA LEU A 330 1.43 26.67 -7.03
C LEU A 330 0.38 27.15 -8.02
N ARG A 331 0.31 28.47 -8.23
CA ARG A 331 -0.50 29.12 -9.23
C ARG A 331 0.38 29.99 -10.12
N TRP A 332 0.10 30.03 -11.42
CA TRP A 332 0.86 30.81 -12.39
C TRP A 332 -0.04 31.56 -13.38
N SER A 333 0.58 32.45 -14.15
CA SER A 333 -0.05 33.16 -15.27
C SER A 333 0.89 33.17 -16.47
N TRP A 334 0.33 33.06 -17.67
CA TRP A 334 1.07 33.09 -18.94
C TRP A 334 1.40 34.49 -19.42
#